data_AF-A0A7C1SZP8-F1
#
_entry.id   AF-A0A7C1SZP8-F1
#
_cell.length_a   1.000
_cell.length_b   1.000
_cell.length_c   1.000
_cell.angle_alpha   90.00
_cell.angle_beta   90.00
_cell.angle_gamma   90.00
#
_symmetry.space_group_name_H-M   'P 1'
#
loop_
_entity.id
_entity.type
_entity.pdbx_description
1 polymer ?
#
loop_
_entity_poly.entity_id
_entity_poly.type
_entity_poly.pdbx_seq_one_letter_code
_entity_poly.pdbx_strand_id
1 'polypeptide(L)'
;MNEQIFTVMEFSGRGDAMFGGSAADWSLYTQENDSNAFMSAADAQRRQLVKAYFPTKEEASEAGEAASQRKGLISVLPVRRVDEIPYAQLRWIVGNMHVGTSDDDLKADIKGRAKSGMTANPDLLAQACAYALASHRANQGLVAHFRL
;
A
#
# COMPACT_ATOMS: atom_id res chain seq x y z
N MET A 1 -4.42 -7.77 -16.45
CA MET A 1 -4.99 -7.06 -15.28
C MET A 1 -4.25 -5.75 -15.12
N ASN A 2 -4.91 -4.74 -14.55
CA ASN A 2 -4.26 -3.48 -14.19
C ASN A 2 -4.31 -3.41 -12.67
N GLU A 3 -3.24 -3.86 -12.01
CA GLU A 3 -3.26 -4.02 -10.55
C GLU A 3 -3.33 -2.65 -9.89
N GLN A 4 -4.34 -2.48 -9.04
CA GLN A 4 -4.64 -1.26 -8.29
C GLN A 4 -4.23 -1.49 -6.85
N ILE A 5 -3.48 -0.55 -6.28
CA ILE A 5 -3.13 -0.56 -4.85
C ILE A 5 -3.92 0.54 -4.13
N PHE A 6 -4.04 0.40 -2.82
CA PHE A 6 -4.89 1.26 -2.00
C PHE A 6 -4.11 1.88 -0.85
N THR A 7 -4.58 3.03 -0.40
CA THR A 7 -4.15 3.68 0.84
C THR A 7 -5.38 4.14 1.61
N VAL A 8 -5.20 4.52 2.87
CA VAL A 8 -6.31 4.76 3.78
C VAL A 8 -6.20 6.15 4.38
N MET A 9 -7.35 6.82 4.46
CA MET A 9 -7.50 8.11 5.14
C MET A 9 -8.64 8.03 6.17
N GLU A 10 -8.43 8.66 7.31
CA GLU A 10 -9.43 8.85 8.37
C GLU A 10 -9.88 10.32 8.41
N PHE A 11 -11.20 10.51 8.35
CA PHE A 11 -11.85 11.81 8.42
C PHE A 11 -12.57 11.96 9.76
N SER A 12 -12.46 13.13 10.39
CA SER A 12 -13.23 13.43 11.59
C SER A 12 -14.54 14.15 11.23
N GLY A 13 -15.66 13.42 11.29
CA GLY A 13 -17.00 13.99 11.13
C GLY A 13 -18.04 13.01 10.59
N ARG A 14 -19.33 13.32 10.78
CA ARG A 14 -20.44 12.64 10.10
C ARG A 14 -20.66 13.28 8.74
N GLY A 15 -19.82 12.91 7.78
CA GLY A 15 -20.05 13.14 6.36
C GLY A 15 -19.99 14.59 5.89
N ASP A 16 -18.95 14.93 5.14
CA ASP A 16 -19.16 15.76 3.95
C ASP A 16 -18.21 15.29 2.85
N ALA A 17 -18.73 15.20 1.63
CA ALA A 17 -18.05 14.69 0.46
C ALA A 17 -17.38 15.79 -0.38
N MET A 18 -17.47 17.08 -0.02
CA MET A 18 -16.97 18.14 -0.91
C MET A 18 -16.07 19.24 -0.31
N PHE A 19 -16.16 19.73 0.93
CA PHE A 19 -15.27 20.82 1.38
C PHE A 19 -15.15 20.95 2.91
N GLY A 20 -13.96 21.29 3.44
CA GLY A 20 -13.95 22.08 4.69
C GLY A 20 -12.73 22.05 5.62
N GLY A 21 -11.66 21.30 5.34
CA GLY A 21 -10.45 21.34 6.16
C GLY A 21 -9.19 21.44 5.29
N SER A 22 -8.59 22.62 5.20
CA SER A 22 -7.31 22.79 4.52
C SER A 22 -6.24 21.98 5.27
N ALA A 23 -5.80 20.84 4.72
CA ALA A 23 -4.63 20.09 5.20
C ALA A 23 -4.69 19.58 6.66
N ALA A 24 -5.41 18.47 6.89
CA ALA A 24 -4.87 17.28 7.58
C ALA A 24 -5.97 16.24 7.84
N ASP A 25 -6.49 15.62 6.78
CA ASP A 25 -7.04 14.28 6.91
C ASP A 25 -5.89 13.32 7.23
N TRP A 26 -6.11 12.45 8.21
CA TRP A 26 -5.03 11.60 8.72
C TRP A 26 -4.85 10.44 7.76
N SER A 27 -3.65 10.28 7.22
CA SER A 27 -3.33 9.10 6.42
C SER A 27 -2.83 7.99 7.31
N LEU A 28 -2.98 6.75 6.86
CA LEU A 28 -2.43 5.60 7.54
C LEU A 28 -0.93 5.46 7.19
N TYR A 29 -0.08 5.40 8.20
CA TYR A 29 1.36 5.21 8.06
C TYR A 29 1.82 3.96 8.82
N THR A 30 2.87 3.32 8.29
CA THR A 30 3.54 2.20 8.94
C THR A 30 4.57 2.73 9.94
N GLN A 31 4.47 2.28 11.19
CA GLN A 31 5.37 2.63 12.29
C GLN A 31 6.62 1.74 12.32
N GLU A 32 7.60 2.11 13.14
CA GLU A 32 8.87 1.36 13.31
C GLU A 32 8.68 -0.09 13.78
N ASN A 33 7.57 -0.39 14.45
CA ASN A 33 7.20 -1.74 14.91
C ASN A 33 6.25 -2.47 13.94
N ASP A 34 6.19 -2.04 12.68
CA ASP A 34 5.29 -2.52 11.62
C ASP A 34 3.78 -2.37 11.92
N SER A 35 3.40 -1.71 13.02
CA SER A 35 2.00 -1.36 13.27
C SER A 35 1.55 -0.17 12.42
N ASN A 36 0.24 -0.04 12.19
CA ASN A 36 -0.32 1.07 11.44
C ASN A 36 -0.93 2.12 12.38
N ALA A 37 -0.75 3.40 12.07
CA ALA A 37 -1.41 4.49 12.78
C ALA A 37 -1.80 5.62 11.83
N PHE A 38 -2.98 6.20 12.09
CA PHE A 38 -3.39 7.44 11.46
C PHE A 38 -2.60 8.61 12.05
N MET A 39 -2.09 9.50 11.19
CA MET A 39 -1.49 10.77 11.61
C MET A 39 -1.46 11.80 10.49
N SER A 40 -1.10 13.03 10.85
CA SER A 40 -0.87 14.11 9.89
C SER A 40 0.39 13.85 9.04
N ALA A 41 0.43 14.36 7.81
CA ALA A 41 1.62 14.27 6.97
C ALA A 41 2.84 14.97 7.59
N ALA A 42 2.63 16.05 8.33
CA ALA A 42 3.70 16.76 9.03
C ALA A 42 4.33 15.90 10.14
N ASP A 43 3.52 15.19 10.92
CA ASP A 43 4.02 14.30 11.97
C ASP A 43 4.70 13.06 11.40
N ALA A 44 4.14 12.48 10.33
CA ALA A 44 4.76 11.38 9.61
C ALA A 44 6.13 11.78 9.03
N GLN A 45 6.23 12.96 8.42
CA GLN A 45 7.49 13.48 7.87
C GLN A 45 8.54 13.70 8.97
N ARG A 46 8.16 14.28 10.12
CA ARG A 46 9.07 14.44 11.27
C ARG A 46 9.60 13.12 11.79
N ARG A 47 8.78 12.08 11.75
CA ARG A 47 9.13 10.71 12.18
C ARG A 47 9.69 9.84 11.03
N GLN A 48 9.86 10.40 9.83
CA GLN A 48 10.32 9.69 8.63
C GLN A 48 9.51 8.41 8.33
N LEU A 49 8.20 8.43 8.58
CA LEU A 49 7.34 7.28 8.38
C LEU A 49 6.87 7.17 6.94
N VAL A 50 6.62 5.92 6.53
CA VAL A 50 6.14 5.59 5.18
C VAL A 50 4.64 5.41 5.21
N LYS A 51 3.95 5.88 4.17
CA LYS A 51 2.52 5.65 4.06
C LYS A 51 2.23 4.16 3.90
N ALA A 52 1.13 3.70 4.47
CA ALA A 52 0.67 2.32 4.30
C ALA A 52 0.01 2.14 2.93
N TYR A 53 0.46 1.12 2.20
CA TYR A 53 -0.06 0.73 0.89
C TYR A 53 -0.47 -0.74 0.90
N PHE A 54 -1.64 -1.02 0.34
CA PHE A 54 -2.26 -2.33 0.39
C PHE A 54 -2.57 -2.86 -1.01
N PRO A 55 -2.42 -4.17 -1.24
CA PRO A 55 -2.71 -4.80 -2.51
C PRO A 55 -4.21 -4.93 -2.81
N THR A 56 -5.08 -4.88 -1.78
CA THR A 56 -6.55 -4.99 -1.93
C THR A 56 -7.28 -3.90 -1.16
N LYS A 57 -8.55 -3.67 -1.52
CA LYS A 57 -9.40 -2.70 -0.83
C LYS A 57 -9.79 -3.20 0.56
N GLU A 58 -9.99 -4.51 0.67
CA GLU A 58 -10.42 -5.21 1.88
C GLU A 58 -9.35 -5.10 2.96
N GLU A 59 -8.09 -5.43 2.65
CA GLU A 59 -6.97 -5.31 3.60
C GLU A 59 -6.74 -3.87 4.05
N ALA A 60 -6.91 -2.92 3.13
CA ALA A 60 -6.82 -1.50 3.46
C ALA A 60 -7.94 -1.09 4.43
N SER A 61 -9.16 -1.57 4.22
CA SER A 61 -10.29 -1.29 5.12
C SER A 61 -10.03 -1.86 6.51
N GLU A 62 -9.66 -3.13 6.60
CA GLU A 62 -9.37 -3.81 7.86
C GLU A 62 -8.23 -3.12 8.63
N ALA A 63 -7.14 -2.77 7.95
CA ALA A 63 -6.01 -2.07 8.55
C ALA A 63 -6.40 -0.67 9.04
N GLY A 64 -7.24 0.03 8.28
CA GLY A 64 -7.82 1.30 8.70
C GLY A 64 -8.65 1.15 9.96
N GLU A 65 -9.61 0.24 9.95
CA GLU A 65 -10.54 0.02 11.08
C GLU A 65 -9.79 -0.37 12.36
N ALA A 66 -8.80 -1.25 12.24
CA ALA A 66 -7.96 -1.66 13.37
C ALA A 66 -7.11 -0.51 13.95
N ALA A 67 -6.67 0.43 13.10
CA ALA A 67 -5.83 1.55 13.51
C ALA A 67 -6.63 2.79 13.96
N SER A 68 -7.92 2.87 13.67
CA SER A 68 -8.77 4.02 14.02
C SER A 68 -9.02 4.09 15.52
N GLN A 69 -8.42 5.10 16.16
CA GLN A 69 -8.70 5.41 17.56
C GLN A 69 -9.80 6.47 17.72
N ARG A 70 -10.03 7.27 16.68
CA ARG A 70 -10.95 8.41 16.71
C ARG A 70 -12.38 8.01 16.32
N LYS A 71 -12.57 6.77 15.85
CA LYS A 71 -13.84 6.27 15.27
C LYS A 71 -14.34 7.20 14.16
N GLY A 72 -13.41 7.71 13.36
CA GLY A 72 -13.71 8.55 12.20
C GLY A 72 -14.30 7.76 11.04
N LEU A 73 -14.68 8.46 9.97
CA LEU A 73 -15.03 7.81 8.71
C LEU A 73 -13.73 7.36 8.03
N ILE A 74 -13.65 6.09 7.67
CA ILE A 74 -12.50 5.53 6.97
C ILE A 74 -12.80 5.50 5.47
N SER A 75 -11.89 6.05 4.67
CA SER A 75 -11.95 5.95 3.22
C SER A 75 -10.74 5.21 2.69
N VAL A 76 -11.01 4.18 1.91
CA VAL A 76 -10.00 3.43 1.15
C VAL A 76 -9.91 4.03 -0.24
N LEU A 77 -8.75 4.58 -0.58
CA LEU A 77 -8.53 5.36 -1.79
C LEU A 77 -7.58 4.61 -2.73
N PRO A 78 -7.88 4.56 -4.05
CA PRO A 78 -6.93 4.04 -5.02
C PRO A 78 -5.72 4.98 -5.11
N VAL A 79 -4.52 4.40 -5.10
CA VAL A 79 -3.28 5.14 -5.28
C VAL A 79 -3.06 5.37 -6.77
N ARG A 80 -2.76 6.61 -7.12
CA ARG A 80 -2.41 6.97 -8.50
C ARG A 80 -1.09 6.32 -8.88
N ARG A 81 -1.01 5.83 -10.12
CA ARG A 81 0.27 5.39 -10.68
C ARG A 81 1.27 6.53 -10.77
N VAL A 82 2.53 6.20 -10.47
CA VAL A 82 3.67 7.10 -10.54
C VAL A 82 4.66 6.53 -11.56
N ASP A 83 5.19 7.39 -12.43
CA ASP A 83 5.98 6.97 -13.58
C ASP A 83 7.36 6.41 -13.18
N GLU A 84 7.81 6.73 -11.97
CA GLU A 84 9.06 6.26 -11.37
C GLU A 84 9.03 4.78 -11.00
N ILE A 85 7.85 4.17 -10.86
CA ILE A 85 7.73 2.74 -10.55
C ILE A 85 7.73 1.95 -11.86
N PRO A 86 8.69 1.01 -12.05
CA PRO A 86 8.80 0.23 -13.28
C PRO A 86 7.78 -0.92 -13.30
N TYR A 87 6.49 -0.60 -13.42
CA TYR A 87 5.39 -1.57 -13.31
C TYR A 87 5.51 -2.75 -14.27
N ALA A 88 5.99 -2.54 -15.50
CA ALA A 88 6.21 -3.62 -16.47
C ALA A 88 7.28 -4.61 -16.00
N GLN A 89 8.38 -4.10 -15.44
CA GLN A 89 9.45 -4.91 -14.87
C GLN A 89 8.96 -5.68 -13.64
N LEU A 90 8.20 -5.03 -12.75
CA LEU A 90 7.60 -5.67 -11.59
C LEU A 90 6.69 -6.83 -12.00
N ARG A 91 5.81 -6.64 -12.99
CA ARG A 91 4.97 -7.72 -13.53
C ARG A 91 5.80 -8.86 -14.11
N TRP A 92 6.89 -8.55 -14.82
CA TRP A 92 7.77 -9.60 -15.35
C TRP A 92 8.45 -10.40 -14.24
N ILE A 93 8.97 -9.73 -13.20
CA ILE A 93 9.58 -10.41 -12.04
C ILE A 93 8.55 -11.31 -11.36
N VAL A 94 7.38 -10.75 -11.03
CA VAL A 94 6.29 -11.47 -10.37
C VAL A 94 5.78 -12.65 -11.21
N GLY A 95 5.68 -12.49 -12.53
CA GLY A 95 5.23 -13.55 -13.44
C GLY A 95 6.20 -14.73 -13.54
N ASN A 96 7.46 -14.55 -13.17
CA ASN A 96 8.46 -15.63 -13.10
C ASN A 96 8.61 -16.21 -11.68
N MET A 97 7.89 -15.66 -10.70
CA MET A 97 7.95 -16.14 -9.31
C MET A 97 6.98 -17.31 -9.11
N HIS A 98 7.39 -18.28 -8.29
CA HIS A 98 6.52 -19.40 -7.95
C HIS A 98 5.29 -18.90 -7.15
N VAL A 99 4.10 -19.41 -7.46
CA VAL A 99 2.86 -18.96 -6.80
C VAL A 99 2.82 -19.32 -5.32
N GLY A 100 3.55 -20.34 -4.90
CA GLY A 100 3.73 -20.69 -3.48
C GLY A 100 4.75 -19.83 -2.72
N THR A 101 5.39 -18.85 -3.35
CA THR A 101 6.28 -17.90 -2.64
C THR A 101 5.46 -17.06 -1.66
N SER A 102 5.99 -16.84 -0.45
CA SER A 102 5.30 -16.05 0.57
C SER A 102 5.31 -14.56 0.24
N ASP A 103 4.35 -13.81 0.79
CA ASP A 103 4.31 -12.35 0.65
C ASP A 103 5.58 -11.68 1.18
N ASP A 104 6.17 -12.21 2.26
CA ASP A 104 7.37 -11.64 2.86
C ASP A 104 8.62 -11.91 2.01
N ASP A 105 8.74 -13.10 1.44
CA ASP A 105 9.83 -13.44 0.51
C ASP A 105 9.74 -12.58 -0.77
N LEU A 106 8.52 -12.38 -1.29
CA LEU A 106 8.27 -11.49 -2.42
C LEU A 106 8.70 -10.05 -2.09
N LYS A 107 8.32 -9.51 -0.92
CA LYS A 107 8.75 -8.16 -0.49
C LYS A 107 10.25 -8.09 -0.38
N ALA A 108 10.90 -9.11 0.19
CA ALA A 108 12.35 -9.16 0.36
C ALA A 108 13.07 -9.17 -1.00
N ASP A 109 12.60 -9.94 -1.98
CA ASP A 109 13.16 -9.96 -3.34
C ASP A 109 13.00 -8.61 -4.05
N ILE A 110 11.81 -7.98 -3.98
CA ILE A 110 11.59 -6.65 -4.57
C ILE A 110 12.49 -5.60 -3.91
N LYS A 111 12.62 -5.61 -2.57
CA LYS A 111 13.52 -4.73 -1.83
C LYS A 111 14.99 -4.96 -2.22
N GLY A 112 15.42 -6.21 -2.35
CA GLY A 112 16.78 -6.57 -2.76
C GLY A 112 17.13 -6.15 -4.19
N ARG A 113 16.13 -6.04 -5.08
CA ARG A 113 16.29 -5.57 -6.47
C ARG A 113 16.19 -4.05 -6.62
N ALA A 114 15.72 -3.34 -5.61
CA ALA A 114 15.53 -1.90 -5.67
C ALA A 114 16.87 -1.18 -5.86
N LYS A 115 16.91 -0.24 -6.81
CA LYS A 115 18.10 0.62 -7.03
C LYS A 115 18.10 1.79 -6.03
N SER A 116 19.27 2.43 -5.91
CA SER A 116 19.51 3.58 -5.03
C SER A 116 18.44 4.69 -5.11
N GLY A 117 17.90 4.97 -6.31
CA GLY A 117 16.86 5.96 -6.51
C GLY A 117 15.50 5.60 -5.87
N MET A 118 15.14 4.31 -5.82
CA MET A 118 13.92 3.85 -5.16
C MET A 118 14.13 3.67 -3.66
N THR A 119 15.33 3.28 -3.22
CA THR A 119 15.66 3.21 -1.79
C THR A 119 15.78 4.59 -1.15
N ALA A 120 16.06 5.64 -1.93
CA ALA A 120 16.06 7.03 -1.46
C ALA A 120 14.64 7.57 -1.21
N ASN A 121 13.61 6.91 -1.74
CA ASN A 121 12.20 7.26 -1.52
C ASN A 121 11.43 6.03 -1.00
N PRO A 122 11.33 5.87 0.33
CA PRO A 122 10.66 4.72 0.95
C PRO A 122 9.19 4.54 0.52
N ASP A 123 8.48 5.62 0.17
CA ASP A 123 7.11 5.53 -0.35
C ASP A 123 7.05 4.86 -1.72
N LEU A 124 8.00 5.16 -2.63
CA LEU A 124 8.06 4.49 -3.94
C LEU A 124 8.34 2.99 -3.78
N LEU A 125 9.22 2.63 -2.84
CA LEU A 125 9.53 1.24 -2.54
C LEU A 125 8.31 0.51 -1.96
N ALA A 126 7.60 1.12 -1.02
CA ALA A 126 6.41 0.54 -0.42
C ALA A 126 5.27 0.37 -1.44
N GLN A 127 5.06 1.34 -2.33
CA GLN A 127 4.12 1.23 -3.44
C GLN A 127 4.52 0.11 -4.41
N ALA A 128 5.81 -0.01 -4.75
CA ALA A 128 6.30 -1.08 -5.61
C ALA A 128 6.07 -2.47 -4.99
N CYS A 129 6.33 -2.63 -3.68
CA CYS A 129 6.04 -3.85 -2.94
C CYS A 129 4.54 -4.17 -2.95
N ALA A 130 3.68 -3.21 -2.62
CA ALA A 130 2.22 -3.42 -2.62
C ALA A 130 1.70 -3.82 -4.02
N TYR A 131 2.24 -3.20 -5.08
CA TYR A 131 1.89 -3.53 -6.46
C TYR A 131 2.34 -4.94 -6.85
N ALA A 132 3.56 -5.33 -6.44
CA ALA A 132 4.08 -6.67 -6.68
C ALA A 132 3.21 -7.73 -5.97
N LEU A 133 2.79 -7.47 -4.72
CA LEU A 133 1.87 -8.33 -3.98
C LEU A 133 0.52 -8.48 -4.69
N ALA A 134 -0.08 -7.35 -5.11
CA ALA A 134 -1.35 -7.39 -5.84
C ALA A 134 -1.24 -8.25 -7.11
N SER A 135 -0.13 -8.12 -7.84
CA SER A 135 0.14 -8.90 -9.04
C SER A 135 0.36 -10.39 -8.74
N HIS A 136 1.10 -10.72 -7.67
CA HIS A 136 1.43 -12.09 -7.32
C HIS A 136 0.19 -12.85 -6.82
N ARG A 137 -0.62 -12.21 -5.98
CA ARG A 137 -1.88 -12.77 -5.49
C ARG A 137 -2.92 -12.94 -6.60
N ALA A 138 -2.91 -12.05 -7.60
CA ALA A 138 -3.72 -12.27 -8.81
C ALA A 138 -3.29 -13.55 -9.54
N ASN A 139 -1.99 -13.82 -9.65
CA ASN A 139 -1.47 -15.06 -10.24
C ASN A 139 -1.84 -16.30 -9.39
N GLN A 140 -1.74 -16.22 -8.06
CA GLN A 140 -2.20 -17.27 -7.16
C GLN A 140 -3.69 -17.58 -7.36
N GLY A 141 -4.51 -16.53 -7.46
CA GLY A 141 -5.94 -16.66 -7.74
C GLY A 141 -6.23 -17.33 -9.07
N LEU A 142 -5.45 -17.04 -10.12
CA LEU A 142 -5.55 -17.73 -11.41
C LEU A 142 -5.22 -19.21 -11.29
N VAL A 143 -4.12 -19.59 -10.64
CA VAL A 143 -3.76 -21.00 -10.41
C VAL A 143 -4.85 -21.73 -9.64
N ALA A 144 -5.36 -21.14 -8.56
CA ALA A 144 -6.46 -21.69 -7.78
C ALA A 144 -7.74 -21.88 -8.62
N HIS A 145 -8.03 -20.94 -9.52
CA HIS A 145 -9.18 -21.01 -10.43
C HIS A 145 -9.04 -22.14 -11.46
N PHE A 146 -7.85 -22.30 -12.05
CA PHE A 146 -7.58 -23.31 -13.07
C PHE A 146 -7.21 -24.69 -12.50
N ARG A 147 -7.05 -24.83 -11.17
CA ARG A 147 -6.59 -26.04 -10.48
C ARG A 147 -5.32 -26.65 -11.08
N LEU A 148 -4.38 -25.78 -11.47
CA LEU A 148 -3.04 -26.17 -11.96
C LEU A 148 -2.13 -26.59 -10.79
#